data_AF-A0A833S6E1-F1
#
_entry.id   AF-A0A833S6E1-F1
#
_cell.length_a   1.000
_cell.length_b   1.000
_cell.length_c   1.000
_cell.angle_alpha   90.00
_cell.angle_beta   90.00
_cell.angle_gamma   90.00
#
_symmetry.space_group_name_H-M   'P 1'
#
loop_
_entity.id
_entity.type
_entity.pdbx_description
1 polymer ?
#
loop_
_entity_poly.entity_id
_entity_poly.type
_entity_poly.pdbx_seq_one_letter_code
_entity_poly.pdbx_strand_id
1 'polypeptide(L)'
;MNGFAEGATFESIVRYVLKNMKITEARAGYLVMEVLKAGVALGRIKKTPRGTYILVKDRSGPIVHNIKEPRFSDDSDCSDISSEESS
;
A
#
# COMPACT_ATOMS: atom_id res chain seq x y z
N MET A 1 13.52 -22.32 -3.72
CA MET A 1 14.51 -21.23 -3.58
C MET A 1 14.23 -20.48 -2.28
N ASN A 2 14.85 -20.89 -1.17
CA ASN A 2 14.74 -20.16 0.09
C ASN A 2 15.74 -19.00 0.03
N GLY A 3 15.37 -17.94 -0.70
CA GLY A 3 16.14 -16.71 -0.77
C GLY A 3 16.11 -16.07 0.61
N PHE A 4 17.13 -16.33 1.42
CA PHE A 4 17.44 -15.49 2.57
C PHE A 4 17.74 -14.10 2.02
N ALA A 5 16.69 -13.27 1.89
CA ALA A 5 16.88 -11.87 1.55
C ALA A 5 17.71 -11.27 2.70
N GLU A 6 18.99 -11.09 2.44
CA GLU A 6 19.92 -10.46 3.37
C GLU A 6 19.45 -9.02 3.57
N GLY A 7 18.77 -8.76 4.68
CA GLY A 7 18.31 -7.42 5.02
C GLY A 7 19.46 -6.46 5.19
N ALA A 8 19.19 -5.16 5.17
CA ALA A 8 20.20 -4.12 5.36
C ALA A 8 20.55 -3.95 6.85
N THR A 9 21.82 -3.75 7.19
CA THR A 9 22.23 -3.38 8.55
C THR A 9 21.94 -1.90 8.80
N PHE A 10 21.85 -1.50 10.07
CA PHE A 10 21.72 -0.07 10.41
C PHE A 10 22.86 0.76 9.81
N GLU A 11 24.10 0.28 9.95
CA GLU A 11 25.29 0.96 9.43
C GLU A 11 25.25 1.12 7.91
N SER A 12 24.82 0.09 7.16
CA SER A 12 24.74 0.20 5.69
C SER A 12 23.69 1.21 5.25
N ILE A 13 22.56 1.31 5.97
CA ILE A 13 21.52 2.32 5.72
C ILE A 13 22.05 3.72 6.03
N VAL A 14 22.73 3.92 7.16
CA VAL A 14 23.34 5.21 7.52
C VAL A 14 24.36 5.64 6.47
N ARG A 15 25.24 4.72 6.04
CA ARG A 15 26.22 4.98 4.99
C ARG A 15 25.57 5.35 3.66
N TYR A 16 24.48 4.69 3.30
CA TYR A 16 23.68 5.06 2.13
C TYR A 16 23.11 6.48 2.27
N VAL A 17 22.53 6.83 3.41
CA VAL A 17 21.99 8.18 3.66
C VAL A 17 23.09 9.24 3.54
N LEU A 18 24.26 9.03 4.14
CA LEU A 18 25.39 9.97 4.05
C LEU A 18 25.91 10.14 2.63
N LYS A 19 25.89 9.08 1.82
CA LYS A 19 26.28 9.16 0.40
C LYS A 19 25.33 10.05 -0.42
N ASN A 20 24.05 10.13 -0.03
CA ASN A 20 23.00 10.78 -0.82
C ASN A 20 22.53 12.12 -0.22
N MET A 21 22.91 12.44 1.02
CA MET A 21 22.44 13.62 1.74
C MET A 21 23.62 14.38 2.37
N LYS A 22 23.58 15.71 2.31
CA LYS A 22 24.59 16.58 2.93
C LYS A 22 24.27 16.80 4.41
N ILE A 23 24.39 15.76 5.23
CA ILE A 23 24.15 15.81 6.68
C ILE A 23 25.28 15.13 7.45
N THR A 24 25.38 15.40 8.75
CA THR A 24 26.37 14.76 9.62
C THR A 24 25.99 13.31 9.94
N GLU A 25 27.00 12.48 10.24
CA GLU A 25 26.79 11.08 10.63
C GLU A 25 25.88 10.93 11.84
N ALA A 26 26.07 11.75 12.88
CA ALA A 26 25.20 11.74 14.06
C ALA A 26 23.73 12.02 13.69
N ARG A 27 23.49 12.99 12.79
CA ARG A 27 22.14 13.33 12.34
C ARG A 27 21.54 12.25 11.46
N ALA A 28 22.33 11.65 10.57
CA ALA A 28 21.91 10.51 9.77
C ALA A 28 21.52 9.32 10.66
N GLY A 29 22.36 8.98 11.64
CA GLY A 29 22.10 7.89 12.59
C GLY A 29 20.79 8.11 13.37
N TYR A 30 20.59 9.32 13.89
CA TYR A 30 19.34 9.67 14.58
C TYR A 30 18.12 9.51 13.68
N LEU A 31 18.13 10.11 12.49
CA LEU A 31 16.99 10.07 11.57
C LEU A 31 16.69 8.66 11.06
N VAL A 32 17.72 7.89 10.72
CA VAL A 32 17.55 6.48 10.31
C VAL A 32 16.90 5.68 11.43
N MET A 33 17.32 5.86 12.68
CA MET A 33 16.74 5.15 13.81
C MET A 33 15.25 5.49 13.99
N GLU A 34 14.88 6.76 13.93
CA GLU A 34 13.48 7.19 14.06
C GLU A 34 12.60 6.64 12.91
N VAL A 35 13.10 6.68 11.67
CA VAL A 35 12.40 6.10 10.52
C VAL A 35 12.25 4.59 10.64
N LEU A 36 13.27 3.88 11.10
CA LEU A 36 13.21 2.42 11.30
C LEU A 36 12.21 2.05 12.39
N LYS A 37 12.19 2.78 13.53
CA LYS A 37 11.19 2.58 14.59
C LYS A 37 9.78 2.78 14.06
N ALA A 38 9.54 3.89 13.35
CA ALA A 38 8.24 4.20 12.76
C ALA A 38 7.83 3.12 11.73
N GLY A 39 8.75 2.73 10.84
CA GLY A 39 8.49 1.70 9.84
C GLY A 39 8.17 0.33 10.44
N VAL A 40 8.80 -0.02 11.56
CA VAL A 40 8.48 -1.24 12.32
C VAL A 40 7.11 -1.13 12.99
N ALA A 41 6.80 0.00 13.64
CA ALA A 41 5.50 0.23 14.27
C ALA A 41 4.35 0.19 13.24
N LEU A 42 4.59 0.69 12.02
CA LEU A 42 3.63 0.67 10.92
C LEU A 42 3.57 -0.68 10.17
N GLY A 43 4.39 -1.67 10.54
CA GLY A 43 4.44 -2.96 9.87
C GLY A 43 5.01 -2.93 8.44
N ARG A 44 5.60 -1.80 8.01
CA ARG A 44 6.25 -1.64 6.68
C ARG A 44 7.68 -2.16 6.65
N ILE A 45 8.33 -2.22 7.82
CA ILE A 45 9.69 -2.71 7.99
C ILE A 45 9.68 -3.83 9.02
N LYS A 46 10.42 -4.89 8.75
CA LYS A 46 10.68 -5.98 9.69
C LYS A 46 12.14 -5.97 10.11
N LYS A 47 12.39 -5.92 11.42
CA LYS A 47 13.71 -6.21 11.99
C LYS A 47 13.90 -7.72 12.12
N THR A 48 14.99 -8.25 11.59
CA THR A 48 15.33 -9.67 11.65
C THR A 48 16.05 -10.00 12.97
N PRO A 49 16.09 -11.29 13.38
CA PRO A 49 16.89 -11.72 14.54
C PRO A 49 18.39 -11.43 14.39
N ARG A 50 18.88 -11.28 13.16
CA ARG A 50 20.27 -10.90 12.84
C ARG A 50 20.54 -9.39 12.97
N GLY A 51 19.56 -8.60 13.38
CA GLY A 51 19.69 -7.15 13.51
C GLY A 51 19.63 -6.38 12.19
N THR A 52 19.23 -7.03 11.09
CA THR A 52 19.01 -6.37 9.80
C THR A 52 17.56 -5.96 9.60
N TYR A 53 17.31 -5.08 8.63
CA TYR A 53 16.00 -4.52 8.32
C TYR A 53 15.59 -4.91 6.90
N ILE A 54 14.34 -5.34 6.73
CA ILE A 54 13.75 -5.76 5.45
C ILE A 54 12.44 -5.02 5.26
N LEU A 55 12.17 -4.57 4.02
CA LEU A 55 10.86 -4.04 3.65
C LEU A 55 9.83 -5.16 3.61
N VAL A 56 8.69 -4.96 4.25
CA VAL A 56 7.54 -5.84 4.10
C VAL A 56 6.92 -5.52 2.74
N LYS A 57 6.92 -6.49 1.82
CA LYS A 57 6.26 -6.33 0.53
C LYS A 57 4.76 -6.15 0.79
N ASP A 58 4.21 -5.01 0.44
CA ASP A 58 2.76 -4.82 0.45
C ASP A 58 2.15 -5.96 -0.37
N ARG A 59 1.33 -6.77 0.28
CA ARG A 59 0.38 -7.61 -0.45
C ARG A 59 -0.69 -6.65 -0.97
N SER A 60 -0.35 -5.89 -2.02
CA SER A 60 -1.38 -5.39 -2.92
C SER A 60 -2.05 -6.64 -3.49
N GLY A 61 -3.11 -7.10 -2.83
CA GLY A 61 -3.94 -8.18 -3.35
C GLY A 61 -4.38 -7.78 -4.76
N PRO A 62 -4.55 -8.74 -5.68
CA PRO A 62 -5.12 -8.42 -6.98
C PRO A 62 -6.45 -7.71 -6.72
N ILE A 63 -6.60 -6.50 -7.26
CA ILE A 63 -7.88 -5.79 -7.26
C ILE A 63 -8.81 -6.62 -8.14
N VAL A 64 -9.54 -7.57 -7.55
CA VAL A 64 -10.58 -8.36 -8.23
C VAL A 64 -11.87 -7.54 -8.21
N HIS A 65 -11.85 -6.38 -8.85
CA HIS A 65 -13.08 -5.64 -9.13
C HIS A 65 -13.36 -5.80 -10.62
N ASN A 66 -14.14 -6.82 -10.96
CA ASN A 66 -14.67 -6.97 -12.31
C ASN A 66 -15.71 -5.85 -12.51
N ILE A 67 -15.37 -4.86 -13.33
CA ILE A 67 -16.34 -3.89 -13.84
C ILE A 67 -17.37 -4.71 -14.64
N LYS A 68 -18.60 -4.82 -14.12
CA LYS A 68 -19.74 -5.39 -14.87
C LYS A 68 -20.43 -4.26 -15.61
N GLU A 69 -20.78 -4.51 -16.88
CA GLU A 69 -21.59 -3.57 -17.66
C GLU A 69 -22.95 -3.33 -16.98
N PRO A 70 -23.49 -2.10 -16.99
CA PRO A 70 -24.82 -1.83 -16.48
C PRO A 70 -25.86 -2.56 -17.33
N ARG A 71 -26.71 -3.37 -16.69
CA ARG A 71 -27.92 -3.86 -17.34
C ARG A 71 -28.99 -2.78 -17.24
N PHE A 72 -29.33 -2.20 -18.38
CA PHE A 72 -30.54 -1.40 -18.52
C PHE A 72 -31.68 -2.37 -18.84
N SER A 73 -32.55 -2.62 -17.86
CA SER A 73 -33.82 -3.34 -18.09
C SER A 73 -34.79 -2.38 -18.78
N ASP A 74 -35.32 -2.80 -19.92
CA ASP A 74 -36.21 -2.04 -20.80
C ASP A 74 -37.69 -2.40 -20.56
N ASP A 75 -38.08 -2.58 -19.29
CA ASP A 75 -39.45 -2.94 -18.94
C ASP A 75 -40.13 -1.75 -18.26
N SER A 76 -40.45 -0.73 -19.08
CA SER A 76 -41.40 0.32 -18.68
C SER A 76 -42.69 0.10 -19.46
N ASP A 77 -43.46 -0.92 -19.07
CA ASP A 77 -44.82 -1.12 -19.54
C ASP A 77 -45.67 0.09 -19.16
N CYS A 78 -45.94 0.96 -20.14
CA CYS A 78 -46.91 2.03 -20.06
C CYS A 78 -48.29 1.40 -19.85
N SER A 79 -48.85 1.58 -18.66
CA SER A 79 -50.23 1.21 -18.34
C SER A 79 -51.19 2.10 -19.15
N ASP A 80 -52.12 1.44 -19.83
CA ASP A 80 -53.22 2.01 -20.59
C ASP A 80 -53.96 3.11 -19.82
N ILE A 81 -54.07 4.29 -20.43
CA ILE A 81 -54.89 5.39 -19.93
C ILE A 81 -56.32 5.19 -20.46
N SER A 82 -57.18 4.60 -19.62
CA SER A 82 -58.62 4.58 -19.86
C SER A 82 -59.17 6.00 -19.69
N SER A 83 -59.53 6.63 -20.80
CA SER A 83 -60.22 7.92 -20.79
C SER A 83 -61.73 7.67 -20.86
N GLU A 84 -62.39 7.83 -19.73
CA GLU A 84 -63.84 7.77 -19.58
C GLU A 84 -64.42 9.12 -20.04
N GLU A 85 -65.04 9.17 -21.22
CA GLU A 85 -65.77 10.35 -21.68
C GLU A 85 -67.25 10.23 -21.27
N SER A 86 -67.65 11.07 -20.31
CA SER A 86 -69.05 11.26 -19.90
C SER A 86 -69.64 12.48 -20.60
N SER A 87 -70.67 12.30 -21.43
CA SER A 87 -71.93 13.07 -21.50
C SER A 87 -72.81 12.59 -22.65
#